data_AF-A0A941VT09-F1
#
_entry.id   AF-A0A941VT09-F1
#
_cell.length_a   1.000
_cell.length_b   1.000
_cell.length_c   1.000
_cell.angle_alpha   90.00
_cell.angle_beta   90.00
_cell.angle_gamma   90.00
#
_symmetry.space_group_name_H-M   'P 1'
#
loop_
_entity.id
_entity.type
_entity.pdbx_description
1 polymer ?
#
loop_
_entity_poly.entity_id
_entity_poly.type
_entity_poly.pdbx_seq_one_letter_code
_entity_poly.pdbx_strand_id
1 'polypeptide(L)'
;MITAAKKFGARGIGVDLDEQLIFQSEAAAEQAGVADRVRFLQQDLFKTDLTQATVITMYLLPGVMMRLRPQLLALKPGTRLVSHDFRLGDWSPDVTTQIRKNTFLWIVPAKVAGKWQMKIPLPGGDHAITLELRQKYQEVDGFAQIDGRHAQIWEPRLWGDRLSFVIVDDRDRDSEASLYFEGRVSGDVIAGRLRRGAGNAQTIHDWRAVRVAAQ
;
A
#
# COMPACT_ATOMS: atom_id res chain seq x y z
N MET A 1 21.42 -7.63 -0.83
CA MET A 1 20.89 -8.42 0.30
C MET A 1 21.89 -8.58 1.45
N ILE A 2 23.10 -9.12 1.22
CA ILE A 2 24.14 -9.31 2.27
C ILE A 2 24.36 -8.04 3.11
N THR A 3 24.50 -6.87 2.48
CA THR A 3 24.63 -5.58 3.19
C THR A 3 23.45 -5.30 4.12
N ALA A 4 22.22 -5.64 3.74
CA ALA A 4 21.05 -5.43 4.57
C ALA A 4 21.03 -6.38 5.77
N ALA A 5 21.43 -7.64 5.59
CA ALA A 5 21.60 -8.59 6.68
C ALA A 5 22.68 -8.13 7.68
N LYS A 6 23.82 -7.64 7.16
CA LYS A 6 24.94 -7.16 7.97
C LYS A 6 24.63 -5.88 8.73
N LYS A 7 23.99 -4.90 8.09
CA LYS A 7 23.74 -3.57 8.68
C LYS A 7 22.44 -3.47 9.48
N PHE A 8 21.40 -4.18 9.06
CA PHE A 8 20.04 -4.02 9.62
C PHE A 8 19.49 -5.30 10.23
N GLY A 9 20.25 -6.40 10.20
CA GLY A 9 19.79 -7.70 10.67
C GLY A 9 18.63 -8.30 9.87
N ALA A 10 18.43 -7.85 8.64
CA ALA A 10 17.40 -8.37 7.77
C ALA A 10 17.65 -9.85 7.43
N ARG A 11 16.56 -10.61 7.32
CA ARG A 11 16.56 -11.92 6.66
C ARG A 11 16.26 -11.71 5.18
N GLY A 12 16.80 -12.56 4.31
CA GLY A 12 16.58 -12.40 2.87
C GLY A 12 16.72 -13.68 2.06
N ILE A 13 16.09 -13.67 0.88
CA ILE A 13 16.22 -14.70 -0.13
C ILE A 13 16.68 -14.02 -1.43
N GLY A 14 17.77 -14.50 -2.01
CA GLY A 14 18.22 -14.17 -3.35
C GLY A 14 17.79 -15.27 -4.32
N VAL A 15 17.34 -14.90 -5.52
CA VAL A 15 16.88 -15.83 -6.54
C VAL A 15 17.61 -15.51 -7.83
N ASP A 16 18.24 -16.52 -8.42
CA ASP A 16 18.88 -16.43 -9.71
C ASP A 16 18.74 -17.77 -10.46
N LEU A 17 18.85 -17.78 -11.78
CA LEU A 17 18.89 -19.01 -12.57
C LEU A 17 20.32 -19.55 -12.74
N ASP A 18 21.31 -18.66 -12.63
CA ASP A 18 22.72 -18.98 -12.82
C ASP A 18 23.31 -19.61 -11.54
N GLU A 19 23.63 -20.90 -11.61
CA GLU A 19 24.23 -21.67 -10.52
C GLU A 19 25.56 -21.06 -10.02
N GLN A 20 26.37 -20.49 -10.92
CA GLN A 20 27.64 -19.88 -10.56
C GLN A 20 27.43 -18.62 -9.71
N LEU A 21 26.42 -17.82 -10.03
CA LEU A 21 26.05 -16.65 -9.22
C LEU A 21 25.52 -17.05 -7.85
N ILE A 22 24.77 -18.16 -7.76
CA ILE A 22 24.32 -18.72 -6.49
C ILE A 22 25.52 -19.11 -5.62
N PHE A 23 26.44 -19.91 -6.15
CA PHE A 23 27.65 -20.33 -5.44
C PHE A 23 28.49 -19.13 -4.95
N GLN A 24 28.72 -18.14 -5.82
CA GLN A 24 29.45 -16.92 -5.45
C GLN A 24 28.74 -16.14 -4.34
N SER A 25 27.41 -16.09 -4.38
CA SER A 25 26.61 -15.36 -3.40
C SER A 25 26.59 -16.04 -2.03
N GLU A 26 26.55 -17.37 -2.00
CA GLU A 26 26.67 -18.16 -0.77
C GLU A 26 28.04 -17.95 -0.12
N ALA A 27 29.12 -18.10 -0.89
CA ALA A 27 30.49 -17.85 -0.39
C ALA A 27 30.65 -16.42 0.14
N ALA A 28 30.08 -15.43 -0.54
CA ALA A 28 30.11 -14.04 -0.08
C ALA A 28 29.32 -13.84 1.22
N ALA A 29 28.21 -14.55 1.43
CA ALA A 29 27.43 -14.48 2.66
C ALA A 29 28.15 -15.13 3.84
N GLU A 30 28.86 -16.24 3.61
CA GLU A 30 29.73 -16.88 4.60
C GLU A 30 30.88 -15.95 5.02
N GLN A 31 31.62 -15.42 4.05
CA GLN A 31 32.71 -14.47 4.30
C GLN A 31 32.22 -13.21 5.04
N ALA A 32 30.99 -12.78 4.78
CA ALA A 32 30.37 -11.65 5.45
C ALA A 32 29.80 -11.99 6.84
N GLY A 33 29.78 -13.27 7.24
CA GLY A 33 29.27 -13.74 8.52
C GLY A 33 27.75 -13.62 8.67
N VAL A 34 26.98 -13.76 7.57
CA VAL A 34 25.52 -13.59 7.58
C VAL A 34 24.75 -14.78 6.97
N ALA A 35 25.41 -15.91 6.76
CA ALA A 35 24.83 -17.11 6.14
C ALA A 35 23.61 -17.66 6.92
N ASP A 36 23.47 -17.39 8.21
CA ASP A 36 22.32 -17.75 9.04
C ASP A 36 21.04 -16.92 8.71
N ARG A 37 21.21 -15.80 8.00
CA ARG A 37 20.13 -14.83 7.72
C ARG A 37 19.71 -14.79 6.27
N VAL A 38 20.56 -15.22 5.35
CA VAL A 38 20.31 -15.15 3.91
C VAL A 38 20.32 -16.54 3.29
N ARG A 39 19.49 -16.73 2.26
CA ARG A 39 19.50 -17.93 1.43
C ARG A 39 19.52 -17.53 -0.03
N PHE A 40 20.13 -18.36 -0.87
CA PHE A 40 20.15 -18.17 -2.31
C PHE A 40 19.51 -19.40 -2.96
N LEU A 41 18.63 -19.17 -3.92
CA LEU A 41 17.85 -20.21 -4.57
C LEU A 41 18.10 -20.16 -6.06
N GLN A 42 18.61 -21.26 -6.63
CA GLN A 42 18.66 -21.43 -8.07
C GLN A 42 17.24 -21.72 -8.59
N GLN A 43 16.48 -20.69 -8.94
CA GLN A 43 15.06 -20.81 -9.28
C GLN A 43 14.62 -19.78 -10.32
N ASP A 44 13.58 -20.14 -11.07
CA ASP A 44 12.83 -19.19 -11.88
C ASP A 44 12.04 -18.25 -10.96
N LEU A 45 12.38 -16.97 -10.98
CA LEU A 45 11.74 -15.94 -10.16
C LEU A 45 10.21 -15.89 -10.36
N PHE A 46 9.70 -16.27 -11.54
CA PHE A 46 8.25 -16.27 -11.81
C PHE A 46 7.52 -17.43 -11.11
N LYS A 47 8.25 -18.41 -10.59
CA LYS A 47 7.73 -19.56 -9.85
C LYS A 47 8.05 -19.49 -8.35
N THR A 48 8.83 -18.51 -7.92
CA THR A 48 9.20 -18.34 -6.52
C THR A 48 8.05 -17.71 -5.72
N ASP A 49 7.78 -18.24 -4.53
CA ASP A 49 6.85 -17.63 -3.59
C ASP A 49 7.43 -16.34 -2.99
N LEU A 50 6.86 -15.20 -3.38
CA LEU A 50 7.24 -13.87 -2.91
C LEU A 50 6.39 -13.38 -1.73
N THR A 51 5.37 -14.12 -1.29
CA THR A 51 4.32 -13.64 -0.36
C THR A 51 4.82 -13.25 1.03
N GLN A 52 5.98 -13.76 1.44
CA GLN A 52 6.61 -13.44 2.72
C GLN A 52 7.48 -12.17 2.67
N ALA A 53 7.74 -11.63 1.48
CA ALA A 53 8.61 -10.47 1.33
C ALA A 53 7.96 -9.19 1.85
N THR A 54 8.67 -8.45 2.70
CA THR A 54 8.30 -7.09 3.15
C THR A 54 9.03 -5.99 2.38
N VAL A 55 10.11 -6.37 1.69
CA VAL A 55 10.89 -5.55 0.75
C VAL A 55 11.34 -6.46 -0.39
N ILE A 56 11.21 -6.00 -1.63
CA ILE A 56 11.81 -6.63 -2.81
C ILE A 56 12.69 -5.59 -3.49
N THR A 57 13.94 -5.96 -3.74
CA THR A 57 14.88 -5.15 -4.55
C THR A 57 15.08 -5.84 -5.89
N MET A 58 14.91 -5.11 -6.99
CA MET A 58 14.98 -5.65 -8.33
C MET A 58 15.93 -4.83 -9.21
N TYR A 59 16.75 -5.52 -9.98
CA TYR A 59 17.49 -4.94 -11.09
C TYR A 59 17.30 -5.87 -12.29
N LEU A 60 16.17 -5.71 -12.96
CA LEU A 60 15.67 -6.62 -13.99
C LEU A 60 15.30 -5.83 -15.25
N LEU A 61 15.27 -6.51 -16.40
CA LEU A 61 14.89 -5.90 -17.67
C LEU A 61 13.39 -5.56 -17.71
N PRO A 62 12.96 -4.55 -18.50
CA PRO A 62 11.56 -4.12 -18.58
C PRO A 62 10.55 -5.24 -18.85
N GLY A 63 10.85 -6.17 -19.76
CA GLY A 63 9.96 -7.30 -20.06
C GLY A 63 9.74 -8.23 -18.87
N VAL A 64 10.79 -8.48 -18.09
CA VAL A 64 10.72 -9.29 -16.85
C VAL A 64 9.89 -8.57 -15.79
N MET A 65 10.13 -7.26 -15.64
CA MET A 65 9.37 -6.40 -14.71
C MET A 65 7.86 -6.42 -15.01
N MET A 66 7.47 -6.37 -16.29
CA MET A 66 6.05 -6.38 -16.67
C MET A 66 5.39 -7.73 -16.38
N ARG A 67 6.09 -8.83 -16.68
CA ARG A 67 5.59 -10.18 -16.39
C ARG A 67 5.48 -10.43 -14.88
N LEU A 68 6.34 -9.82 -14.06
CA LEU A 68 6.35 -9.98 -12.60
C LEU A 68 5.28 -9.14 -11.89
N ARG A 69 4.89 -8.00 -12.48
CA ARG A 69 3.98 -7.01 -11.86
C ARG A 69 2.69 -7.60 -11.26
N PRO A 70 1.97 -8.55 -11.88
CA PRO A 70 0.77 -9.14 -11.27
C PRO A 70 1.06 -9.83 -9.92
N GLN A 71 2.19 -10.53 -9.80
CA GLN A 71 2.60 -11.17 -8.55
C GLN A 71 2.98 -10.13 -7.50
N LEU A 72 3.65 -9.05 -7.90
CA LEU A 72 4.02 -7.95 -7.01
C LEU A 72 2.80 -7.23 -6.42
N LEU A 73 1.76 -7.01 -7.24
CA LEU A 73 0.49 -6.41 -6.80
C LEU A 73 -0.34 -7.32 -5.89
N ALA A 74 -0.06 -8.63 -5.87
CA ALA A 74 -0.72 -9.59 -5.00
C ALA A 74 -0.05 -9.72 -3.62
N LEU A 75 1.08 -9.05 -3.40
CA LEU A 75 1.77 -9.06 -2.12
C LEU A 75 0.98 -8.34 -1.04
N LYS A 76 1.41 -8.52 0.21
CA LYS A 76 0.80 -7.86 1.35
C LYS A 76 0.85 -6.33 1.16
N PRO A 77 -0.25 -5.61 1.42
CA PRO A 77 -0.23 -4.16 1.39
C PRO A 77 0.87 -3.60 2.31
N GLY A 78 1.59 -2.60 1.82
CA GLY A 78 2.76 -2.04 2.50
C GLY A 78 4.10 -2.71 2.15
N THR A 79 4.11 -3.82 1.40
CA THR A 79 5.37 -4.36 0.85
C THR A 79 6.04 -3.32 -0.05
N ARG A 80 7.33 -3.09 0.18
CA ARG A 80 8.13 -2.09 -0.55
C ARG A 80 8.84 -2.74 -1.73
N LEU A 81 8.73 -2.14 -2.90
CA LEU A 81 9.38 -2.59 -4.13
C LEU A 81 10.38 -1.52 -4.55
N VAL A 82 11.66 -1.86 -4.62
CA VAL A 82 12.72 -0.94 -5.04
C VAL A 82 13.31 -1.45 -6.34
N SER A 83 13.26 -0.64 -7.40
CA SER A 83 13.85 -0.97 -8.69
C SER A 83 15.00 -0.03 -9.03
N HIS A 84 16.05 -0.62 -9.60
CA HIS A 84 17.16 0.09 -10.22
C HIS A 84 16.91 0.24 -11.74
N ASP A 85 16.96 1.49 -12.22
CA ASP A 85 16.81 1.95 -13.61
C ASP A 85 15.46 1.76 -14.31
N PHE A 86 14.69 0.73 -13.98
CA PHE A 86 13.48 0.37 -14.74
C PHE A 86 12.18 0.51 -13.95
N ARG A 87 11.10 0.91 -14.64
CA ARG A 87 9.75 1.11 -14.08
C ARG A 87 8.85 -0.12 -14.23
N LEU A 88 7.77 -0.17 -13.45
CA LEU A 88 6.68 -1.16 -13.53
C LEU A 88 5.57 -0.75 -14.52
N GLY A 89 5.95 -0.22 -15.67
CA GLY A 89 5.02 0.16 -16.74
C GLY A 89 4.21 1.39 -16.37
N ASP A 90 2.87 1.29 -16.47
CA ASP A 90 1.94 2.35 -16.10
C ASP A 90 1.67 2.45 -14.58
N TRP A 91 2.28 1.59 -13.77
CA TRP A 91 2.24 1.74 -12.32
C TRP A 91 3.25 2.82 -11.89
N SER A 92 2.74 4.02 -11.59
CA SER A 92 3.53 5.15 -11.13
C SER A 92 4.25 4.83 -9.81
N PRO A 93 5.55 5.15 -9.65
CA PRO A 93 6.26 5.00 -8.39
C PRO A 93 5.78 6.01 -7.35
N ASP A 94 5.74 5.59 -6.08
CA ASP A 94 5.49 6.47 -4.93
C ASP A 94 6.65 7.44 -4.69
N VAL A 95 7.89 6.99 -4.95
CA VAL A 95 9.09 7.85 -4.89
C VAL A 95 9.98 7.57 -6.09
N THR A 96 10.46 8.64 -6.71
CA THR A 96 11.53 8.61 -7.71
C THR A 96 12.73 9.38 -7.16
N THR A 97 13.91 8.78 -7.20
CA THR A 97 15.16 9.44 -6.84
C THR A 97 16.27 9.03 -7.81
N GLN A 98 17.39 9.75 -7.79
CA GLN A 98 18.55 9.45 -8.61
C GLN A 98 19.76 9.25 -7.71
N ILE A 99 20.19 8.00 -7.56
CA ILE A 99 21.39 7.62 -6.81
C ILE A 99 22.32 6.94 -7.80
N ARG A 100 23.17 7.73 -8.48
CA ARG A 100 23.96 7.37 -9.68
C ARG A 100 23.12 7.03 -10.92
N LYS A 101 21.98 6.39 -10.69
CA LYS A 101 21.01 5.86 -11.64
C LYS A 101 19.59 6.10 -11.13
N ASN A 102 18.60 5.89 -11.99
CA ASN A 102 17.21 6.07 -11.58
C ASN A 102 16.87 5.00 -10.54
N THR A 103 16.27 5.41 -9.44
CA THR A 103 15.81 4.50 -8.39
C THR A 103 14.34 4.81 -8.12
N PHE A 104 13.53 3.77 -8.17
CA PHE A 104 12.09 3.88 -8.02
C PHE A 104 11.62 3.04 -6.83
N LEU A 105 10.71 3.59 -6.05
CA LEU A 105 10.05 2.90 -4.93
C LEU A 105 8.54 2.85 -5.21
N TRP A 106 7.97 1.66 -5.03
CA TRP A 106 6.53 1.46 -4.93
C TRP A 106 6.19 0.83 -3.58
N ILE A 107 5.01 1.14 -3.07
CA ILE A 107 4.38 0.52 -1.91
C ILE A 107 3.14 -0.20 -2.43
N VAL A 108 3.08 -1.52 -2.24
CA VAL A 108 1.95 -2.32 -2.68
C VAL A 108 0.67 -1.81 -1.99
N PRO A 109 -0.33 -1.29 -2.72
CA PRO A 109 -1.51 -0.68 -2.13
C PRO A 109 -2.54 -1.75 -1.71
N ALA A 110 -3.28 -1.49 -0.64
CA ALA A 110 -4.43 -2.30 -0.28
C ALA A 110 -5.54 -2.19 -1.32
N LYS A 111 -6.34 -3.24 -1.49
CA LYS A 111 -7.48 -3.23 -2.42
C LYS A 111 -8.65 -2.51 -1.76
N VAL A 112 -8.95 -1.30 -2.21
CA VAL A 112 -10.02 -0.45 -1.67
C VAL A 112 -11.19 -0.25 -2.63
N ALA A 113 -11.06 -0.60 -3.91
CA ALA A 113 -12.16 -0.51 -4.85
C ALA A 113 -13.42 -1.25 -4.38
N GLY A 114 -14.58 -0.68 -4.64
CA GLY A 114 -15.89 -1.24 -4.30
C GLY A 114 -16.64 -0.40 -3.27
N LYS A 115 -17.72 -0.98 -2.78
CA LYS A 115 -18.68 -0.34 -1.87
C LYS A 115 -18.35 -0.67 -0.42
N TRP A 116 -18.38 0.34 0.44
CA TRP A 116 -18.13 0.23 1.88
C TRP A 116 -19.23 0.91 2.66
N GLN A 117 -19.58 0.38 3.83
CA GLN A 117 -20.59 0.95 4.71
C GLN A 117 -20.05 1.15 6.11
N MET A 118 -20.37 2.29 6.71
CA MET A 118 -20.08 2.63 8.09
C MET A 118 -21.23 3.40 8.72
N LYS A 119 -21.21 3.49 10.04
CA LYS A 119 -22.08 4.34 10.83
C LYS A 119 -21.19 5.23 11.70
N ILE A 120 -21.41 6.54 11.66
CA ILE A 120 -20.59 7.49 12.44
C ILE A 120 -21.46 8.44 13.27
N PRO A 121 -21.03 8.82 14.47
CA PRO A 121 -21.75 9.79 15.30
C PRO A 121 -21.52 11.22 14.77
N LEU A 122 -22.55 11.87 14.23
CA LEU A 122 -22.55 13.29 13.85
C LEU A 122 -23.53 14.09 14.72
N PRO A 123 -23.52 15.44 14.68
CA PRO A 123 -24.57 16.22 15.31
C PRO A 123 -25.95 15.77 14.79
N GLY A 124 -26.89 15.50 15.70
CA GLY A 124 -28.21 14.95 15.34
C GLY A 124 -28.33 13.43 15.45
N GLY A 125 -27.24 12.69 15.70
CA GLY A 125 -27.26 11.25 15.99
C GLY A 125 -26.25 10.45 15.18
N ASP A 126 -26.51 9.16 15.04
CA ASP A 126 -25.70 8.32 14.16
C ASP A 126 -26.17 8.43 12.71
N HIS A 127 -25.22 8.60 11.79
CA HIS A 127 -25.49 8.71 10.36
C HIS A 127 -24.89 7.54 9.59
N ALA A 128 -25.63 7.04 8.61
CA ALA A 128 -25.17 5.97 7.74
C ALA A 128 -24.35 6.57 6.60
N ILE A 129 -23.12 6.08 6.42
CA ILE A 129 -22.26 6.47 5.32
C ILE A 129 -21.95 5.28 4.44
N THR A 130 -22.13 5.48 3.13
CA THR A 130 -21.70 4.55 2.10
C THR A 130 -20.56 5.20 1.30
N LEU A 131 -19.46 4.49 1.08
CA LEU A 131 -18.39 4.90 0.17
C LEU A 131 -18.43 4.02 -1.07
N GLU A 132 -18.28 4.62 -2.25
CA GLU A 132 -18.07 3.89 -3.50
C GLU A 132 -16.73 4.33 -4.10
N LEU A 133 -15.73 3.45 -3.98
CA LEU A 133 -14.36 3.74 -4.35
C LEU A 133 -13.98 3.06 -5.67
N ARG A 134 -13.32 3.81 -6.54
CA ARG A 134 -12.60 3.29 -7.71
C ARG A 134 -11.10 3.36 -7.42
N GLN A 135 -10.35 2.43 -8.00
CA GLN A 135 -8.93 2.31 -7.72
C GLN A 135 -8.17 1.88 -8.96
N LYS A 136 -7.05 2.55 -9.22
CA LYS A 136 -5.99 2.09 -10.10
C LYS A 136 -4.67 2.16 -9.34
N TYR A 137 -4.14 1.00 -8.94
CA TYR A 137 -2.96 0.92 -8.07
C TYR A 137 -3.15 1.73 -6.77
N GLN A 138 -2.30 2.71 -6.49
CA GLN A 138 -2.43 3.62 -5.34
C GLN A 138 -3.33 4.83 -5.60
N GLU A 139 -3.73 5.05 -6.86
CA GLU A 139 -4.66 6.12 -7.23
C GLU A 139 -6.08 5.67 -6.87
N VAL A 140 -6.77 6.49 -6.08
CA VAL A 140 -8.12 6.23 -5.59
C VAL A 140 -8.97 7.45 -5.90
N ASP A 141 -10.20 7.22 -6.31
CA ASP A 141 -11.24 8.25 -6.40
C ASP A 141 -12.59 7.64 -6.01
N GLY A 142 -13.62 8.46 -5.89
CA GLY A 142 -14.95 7.98 -5.58
C GLY A 142 -15.87 9.04 -5.01
N PHE A 143 -16.97 8.57 -4.45
CA PHE A 143 -17.92 9.42 -3.76
C PHE A 143 -18.44 8.73 -2.50
N ALA A 144 -19.05 9.52 -1.63
CA ALA A 144 -19.74 9.06 -0.46
C ALA A 144 -21.23 9.36 -0.58
N GLN A 145 -22.03 8.67 0.22
CA GLN A 145 -23.40 9.04 0.49
C GLN A 145 -23.61 9.10 2.00
N ILE A 146 -24.16 10.20 2.51
CA ILE A 146 -24.53 10.36 3.91
C ILE A 146 -26.06 10.36 3.99
N ASP A 147 -26.62 9.35 4.67
CA ASP A 147 -28.08 9.10 4.73
C ASP A 147 -28.76 9.13 3.35
N GLY A 148 -28.08 8.58 2.34
CA GLY A 148 -28.55 8.49 0.96
C GLY A 148 -28.33 9.75 0.11
N ARG A 149 -27.80 10.84 0.67
CA ARG A 149 -27.43 12.05 -0.10
C ARG A 149 -25.98 11.96 -0.57
N HIS A 150 -25.72 12.31 -1.82
CA HIS A 150 -24.37 12.31 -2.38
C HIS A 150 -23.48 13.35 -1.70
N ALA A 151 -22.24 12.94 -1.42
CA ALA A 151 -21.17 13.80 -0.95
C ALA A 151 -19.87 13.45 -1.69
N GLN A 152 -19.05 14.45 -1.97
CA GLN A 152 -17.78 14.24 -2.66
C GLN A 152 -16.70 13.79 -1.68
N ILE A 153 -15.86 12.85 -2.14
CA ILE A 153 -14.61 12.49 -1.47
C ILE A 153 -13.50 13.38 -2.03
N TRP A 154 -12.79 14.05 -1.14
CA TRP A 154 -11.68 14.95 -1.44
C TRP A 154 -10.36 14.36 -0.97
N GLU A 155 -9.31 14.62 -1.74
CA GLU A 155 -7.94 14.19 -1.49
C GLU A 155 -7.80 12.73 -0.99
N PRO A 156 -8.42 11.75 -1.67
CA PRO A 156 -8.17 10.36 -1.34
C PRO A 156 -6.69 10.02 -1.53
N ARG A 157 -6.05 9.50 -0.49
CA ARG A 157 -4.66 9.03 -0.52
C ARG A 157 -4.61 7.60 0.00
N LEU A 158 -4.02 6.73 -0.80
CA LEU A 158 -3.77 5.34 -0.43
C LEU A 158 -2.27 5.10 -0.42
N TRP A 159 -1.76 4.63 0.71
CA TRP A 159 -0.35 4.32 0.89
C TRP A 159 -0.18 3.03 1.68
N GLY A 160 0.18 1.95 1.00
CA GLY A 160 0.17 0.62 1.58
C GLY A 160 -1.23 0.24 2.04
N ASP A 161 -1.37 -0.04 3.33
CA ASP A 161 -2.65 -0.34 3.99
C ASP A 161 -3.38 0.90 4.51
N ARG A 162 -2.82 2.11 4.38
CA ARG A 162 -3.41 3.34 4.91
C ARG A 162 -4.25 4.05 3.85
N LEU A 163 -5.49 4.38 4.19
CA LEU A 163 -6.39 5.19 3.39
C LEU A 163 -6.75 6.45 4.18
N SER A 164 -6.62 7.62 3.56
CA SER A 164 -7.13 8.88 4.09
C SER A 164 -7.95 9.62 3.04
N PHE A 165 -8.98 10.33 3.47
CA PHE A 165 -9.80 11.16 2.59
C PHE A 165 -10.63 12.15 3.40
N VAL A 166 -11.24 13.11 2.74
CA VAL A 166 -12.15 14.08 3.34
C VAL A 166 -13.52 13.96 2.72
N ILE A 167 -14.58 13.97 3.54
CA ILE A 167 -15.95 14.15 3.07
C ILE A 167 -16.42 15.52 3.54
N VAL A 168 -16.99 16.31 2.65
CA VAL A 168 -17.63 17.57 3.02
C VAL A 168 -19.13 17.31 3.15
N ASP A 169 -19.68 17.54 4.34
CA ASP A 169 -21.11 17.46 4.60
C ASP A 169 -21.75 18.84 4.34
N ASP A 170 -22.58 18.96 3.31
CA ASP A 170 -23.21 20.22 2.89
C ASP A 170 -24.41 20.63 3.75
N ARG A 171 -24.80 19.78 4.72
CA ARG A 171 -25.93 20.01 5.65
C ARG A 171 -25.61 21.03 6.73
N ASP A 172 -24.33 21.22 7.05
CA ASP A 172 -23.88 22.19 8.04
C ASP A 172 -23.31 23.42 7.32
N ARG A 173 -24.16 24.41 7.04
CA ARG A 173 -23.74 25.66 6.38
C ARG A 173 -23.06 26.64 7.34
N ASP A 174 -23.21 26.43 8.64
CA ASP A 174 -22.67 27.31 9.69
C ASP A 174 -21.31 26.82 10.22
N SER A 175 -21.00 25.53 10.05
CA SER A 175 -19.69 24.96 10.33
C SER A 175 -19.21 24.17 9.11
N GLU A 176 -18.09 24.60 8.51
CA GLU A 176 -17.39 23.90 7.43
C GLU A 176 -17.00 22.46 7.86
N ALA A 177 -17.96 21.53 7.92
CA ALA A 177 -17.80 20.24 8.56
C ALA A 177 -17.12 19.24 7.61
N SER A 178 -15.88 19.57 7.25
CA SER A 178 -14.97 18.61 6.65
C SER A 178 -14.72 17.46 7.64
N LEU A 179 -15.14 16.27 7.24
CA LEU A 179 -14.92 15.02 7.95
C LEU A 179 -13.63 14.40 7.43
N TYR A 180 -12.56 14.50 8.21
CA TYR A 180 -11.24 13.98 7.87
C TYR A 180 -11.12 12.53 8.35
N PHE A 181 -11.08 11.59 7.42
CA PHE A 181 -10.93 10.18 7.71
C PHE A 181 -9.48 9.74 7.51
N GLU A 182 -8.96 9.01 8.50
CA GLU A 182 -7.74 8.23 8.40
C GLU A 182 -8.05 6.81 8.85
N GLY A 183 -7.66 5.80 8.08
CA GLY A 183 -7.91 4.41 8.40
C GLY A 183 -6.86 3.46 7.86
N ARG A 184 -6.84 2.25 8.42
CA ARG A 184 -6.09 1.11 7.90
C ARG A 184 -7.04 0.06 7.35
N VAL A 185 -6.69 -0.45 6.18
CA VAL A 185 -7.42 -1.49 5.45
C VAL A 185 -6.90 -2.85 5.89
N SER A 186 -7.79 -3.72 6.34
CA SER A 186 -7.50 -5.11 6.68
C SER A 186 -8.61 -5.99 6.10
N GLY A 187 -8.33 -6.59 4.94
CA GLY A 187 -9.32 -7.37 4.18
C GLY A 187 -10.53 -6.52 3.81
N ASP A 188 -11.68 -6.87 4.39
CA ASP A 188 -12.99 -6.24 4.16
C ASP A 188 -13.38 -5.24 5.26
N VAL A 189 -12.40 -4.77 6.04
CA VAL A 189 -12.59 -3.75 7.06
C VAL A 189 -11.63 -2.59 6.85
N ILE A 190 -12.13 -1.37 7.00
CA ILE A 190 -11.31 -0.18 7.20
C ILE A 190 -11.63 0.37 8.58
N ALA A 191 -10.62 0.62 9.41
CA ALA A 191 -10.81 1.18 10.73
C ALA A 191 -9.77 2.25 11.05
N GLY A 192 -10.17 3.28 11.78
CA GLY A 192 -9.26 4.34 12.21
C GLY A 192 -9.98 5.51 12.84
N ARG A 193 -9.48 6.72 12.60
CA ARG A 193 -9.93 7.95 13.24
C ARG A 193 -10.61 8.88 12.25
N LEU A 194 -11.74 9.43 12.68
CA LEU A 194 -12.48 10.50 12.06
C LEU A 194 -12.22 11.76 12.88
N ARG A 195 -11.79 12.84 12.24
CA ARG A 195 -11.64 14.15 12.86
C ARG A 195 -12.58 15.16 12.20
N ARG A 196 -13.21 16.02 12.99
CA ARG A 196 -14.05 17.13 12.52
C ARG A 196 -13.91 18.37 13.40
N GLY A 197 -14.35 19.51 12.90
CA GLY A 197 -14.30 20.81 13.60
C GLY A 197 -13.01 21.59 13.37
N ALA A 198 -12.97 22.84 13.84
CA ALA A 198 -11.87 23.77 13.62
C ALA A 198 -11.10 24.08 14.92
N GLY A 199 -9.78 24.26 14.80
CA GLY A 199 -8.91 24.69 15.90
C GLY A 199 -9.06 23.84 17.17
N ASN A 200 -9.30 24.49 18.30
CA ASN A 200 -9.41 23.84 19.62
C ASN A 200 -10.75 23.10 19.83
N ALA A 201 -11.73 23.23 18.93
CA ALA A 201 -13.02 22.53 18.99
C ALA A 201 -13.02 21.20 18.21
N GLN A 202 -11.84 20.71 17.82
CA GLN A 202 -11.73 19.45 17.10
C GLN A 202 -12.19 18.27 17.94
N THR A 203 -13.04 17.44 17.32
CA THR A 203 -13.49 16.18 17.90
C THR A 203 -12.91 15.03 17.10
N ILE A 204 -12.54 13.95 17.79
CA ILE A 204 -11.96 12.75 17.22
C ILE A 204 -12.83 11.56 17.64
N HIS A 205 -13.24 10.75 16.67
CA HIS A 205 -14.02 9.54 16.88
C HIS A 205 -13.36 8.37 16.16
N ASP A 206 -13.45 7.18 16.73
CA ASP A 206 -13.13 5.97 16.00
C ASP A 206 -14.23 5.67 14.98
N TRP A 207 -13.85 5.20 13.81
CA TRP A 207 -14.78 4.75 12.77
C TRP A 207 -14.36 3.40 12.24
N ARG A 208 -15.35 2.68 11.70
CA ARG A 208 -15.15 1.38 11.08
C ARG A 208 -16.10 1.21 9.90
N ALA A 209 -15.55 0.96 8.73
CA ALA A 209 -16.30 0.57 7.54
C ALA A 209 -16.11 -0.91 7.22
N VAL A 210 -17.15 -1.52 6.65
CA VAL A 210 -17.16 -2.89 6.16
C VAL A 210 -17.45 -2.89 4.66
N ARG A 211 -16.74 -3.72 3.91
CA ARG A 211 -17.01 -3.89 2.48
C ARG A 211 -18.37 -4.56 2.29
N VAL A 212 -19.17 -4.03 1.38
CA VAL A 212 -20.41 -4.66 0.93
C VAL A 212 -20.03 -5.71 -0.12
N ALA A 213 -20.46 -6.95 0.07
CA ALA A 213 -20.26 -8.01 -0.93
C ALA A 213 -20.91 -7.59 -2.26
N ALA A 214 -20.25 -7.88 -3.39
CA ALA A 214 -20.87 -7.71 -4.70
C ALA A 214 -22.12 -8.62 -4.78
N GLN A 215 -23.25 -8.05 -5.19
CA GLN A 215 -24.46 -8.82 -5.54
C GLN A 215 -24.30 -9.47 -6.92
#